data_AF-A0A9E5YGF1-F1
#
_entry.id   AF-A0A9E5YGF1-F1
#
_cell.length_a   1.000
_cell.length_b   1.000
_cell.length_c   1.000
_cell.angle_alpha   90.00
_cell.angle_beta   90.00
_cell.angle_gamma   90.00
#
_symmetry.space_group_name_H-M   'P 1'
#
loop_
_entity.id
_entity.type
_entity.pdbx_description
1 polymer ?
#
loop_
_entity_poly.entity_id
_entity_poly.type
_entity_poly.pdbx_seq_one_letter_code
_entity_poly.pdbx_strand_id
1 'polypeptide(L)'
;MNDNILFTPFQLKSLTLKNRIGVAPMTRMSSPGDSIPRQDVLDFLIRRAKNGAAIVYTEAIITDYESAQGYPGQARLLTQRQIDAWQPVVKAIRNQGSVAIMQMFHCGQIYDRASAEDALKSADIALSGKSILLNPHWVE
;
A
#
# COMPACT_ATOMS: atom_id res chain seq x y z
N MET A 1 30.29 -19.10 -1.75
CA MET A 1 29.21 -18.16 -2.12
C MET A 1 28.16 -18.27 -1.04
N ASN A 2 27.84 -17.19 -0.34
CA ASN A 2 26.78 -17.23 0.67
C ASN A 2 25.45 -17.32 -0.07
N ASP A 3 24.86 -18.52 -0.08
CA ASP A 3 23.49 -18.78 -0.57
C ASP A 3 22.48 -18.15 0.40
N ASN A 4 22.48 -16.82 0.46
CA ASN A 4 21.56 -16.09 1.32
C ASN A 4 20.16 -16.26 0.75
N ILE A 5 19.32 -16.99 1.49
CA ILE A 5 17.92 -17.27 1.17
C ILE A 5 17.14 -16.00 0.80
N LEU A 6 17.52 -14.82 1.30
CA LEU A 6 16.85 -13.57 0.94
C LEU A 6 16.88 -13.28 -0.57
N PHE A 7 17.98 -13.62 -1.25
CA PHE A 7 18.23 -13.26 -2.66
C PHE A 7 17.98 -14.40 -3.64
N THR A 8 17.60 -15.59 -3.19
CA THR A 8 17.31 -16.70 -4.10
C THR A 8 15.88 -16.61 -4.64
N PRO A 9 15.62 -17.01 -5.90
CA PRO A 9 14.27 -17.06 -6.44
C PRO A 9 13.37 -18.02 -5.67
N PHE A 10 12.05 -17.77 -5.68
CA PHE A 10 11.08 -18.71 -5.12
C PHE A 10 9.74 -18.68 -5.86
N GLN A 11 9.01 -19.78 -5.79
CA GLN A 11 7.65 -19.90 -6.34
C GLN A 11 6.61 -19.56 -5.27
N LEU A 12 5.66 -18.71 -5.64
CA LEU A 12 4.44 -18.45 -4.87
C LEU A 12 3.24 -18.73 -5.76
N LYS A 13 2.63 -19.92 -5.61
CA LYS A 13 1.60 -20.42 -6.53
C LYS A 13 2.10 -20.36 -7.98
N SER A 14 1.43 -19.58 -8.85
CA SER A 14 1.78 -19.39 -10.25
C SER A 14 2.83 -18.29 -10.49
N LEU A 15 3.30 -17.61 -9.44
CA LEU A 15 4.26 -16.50 -9.55
C LEU A 15 5.69 -16.99 -9.29
N THR A 16 6.60 -16.62 -10.18
CA THR A 16 8.05 -16.73 -9.96
C THR A 16 8.60 -15.40 -9.51
N LEU A 17 9.20 -15.37 -8.32
CA LEU A 17 9.74 -14.17 -7.71
C LEU A 17 11.26 -14.23 -7.70
N LYS A 18 11.92 -13.15 -8.15
CA LYS A 18 13.38 -13.06 -8.29
C LYS A 18 14.15 -13.08 -6.97
N ASN A 19 13.48 -12.80 -5.85
CA ASN A 19 14.02 -12.85 -4.48
C ASN A 19 12.85 -12.74 -3.48
N ARG A 20 13.15 -12.72 -2.17
CA ARG A 20 12.17 -12.63 -1.08
C ARG A 20 11.95 -11.21 -0.55
N ILE A 21 12.30 -10.18 -1.32
CA ILE A 21 12.19 -8.78 -0.91
C ILE A 21 10.91 -8.17 -1.49
N GLY A 22 10.08 -7.64 -0.60
CA GLY A 22 8.84 -6.94 -0.94
C GLY A 22 8.81 -5.51 -0.41
N VAL A 23 8.13 -4.63 -1.14
CA VAL A 23 7.82 -3.26 -0.69
C VAL A 23 6.44 -3.28 -0.07
N ALA A 24 6.37 -3.20 1.26
CA ALA A 24 5.10 -3.20 1.98
C ALA A 24 4.16 -2.06 1.51
N PRO A 25 2.84 -2.21 1.66
CA PRO A 25 1.90 -1.13 1.37
C PRO A 25 2.16 0.09 2.25
N MET A 26 2.18 1.28 1.66
CA MET A 26 2.44 2.56 2.35
C MET A 26 1.46 3.63 1.88
N THR A 27 0.38 3.82 2.63
CA THR A 27 -0.59 4.90 2.37
C THR A 27 0.00 6.25 2.75
N ARG A 28 0.08 7.18 1.79
CA ARG A 28 0.77 8.47 1.94
C ARG A 28 -0.16 9.68 1.92
N MET A 29 -1.48 9.46 1.96
CA MET A 29 -2.49 10.51 1.81
C MET A 29 -2.23 11.40 0.58
N SER A 30 -1.77 10.76 -0.50
CA SER A 30 -1.17 11.45 -1.65
C SER A 30 -2.11 11.57 -2.84
N SER A 31 -3.37 11.15 -2.68
CA SER A 31 -4.36 11.15 -3.75
C SER A 31 -5.34 12.31 -3.55
N PRO A 32 -5.13 13.49 -4.16
CA PRO A 32 -6.07 14.61 -4.06
C PRO A 32 -7.42 14.26 -4.70
N GLY A 33 -8.39 15.19 -4.74
CA GLY A 33 -9.82 14.96 -5.03
C GLY A 33 -10.24 14.07 -6.23
N ASP A 34 -9.35 13.68 -7.14
CA ASP A 34 -9.61 12.64 -8.15
C ASP A 34 -9.25 11.20 -7.67
N SER A 35 -8.77 11.06 -6.44
CA SER A 35 -8.29 9.84 -5.80
C SER A 35 -7.21 9.09 -6.60
N ILE A 36 -6.37 9.85 -7.31
CA ILE A 36 -5.18 9.34 -8.03
C ILE A 36 -3.93 9.79 -7.27
N PRO A 37 -3.00 8.88 -6.91
CA PRO A 37 -1.77 9.29 -6.25
C PRO A 37 -0.98 10.27 -7.11
N ARG A 38 -0.34 11.26 -6.47
CA ARG A 38 0.62 12.11 -7.16
C ARG A 38 1.74 11.30 -7.82
N GLN A 39 2.28 11.85 -8.89
CA GLN A 39 3.30 11.19 -9.71
C GLN A 39 4.55 10.77 -8.92
N ASP A 40 4.97 11.54 -7.91
CA ASP A 40 6.14 11.22 -7.08
C ASP A 40 5.98 9.89 -6.32
N VAL A 41 4.74 9.53 -5.95
CA VAL A 41 4.41 8.27 -5.28
C VAL A 41 4.37 7.11 -6.27
N LEU A 42 3.82 7.33 -7.46
CA LEU A 42 3.82 6.33 -8.53
C LEU A 42 5.25 6.00 -8.98
N ASP A 43 6.08 7.03 -9.20
CA ASP A 43 7.50 6.89 -9.56
C ASP A 43 8.30 6.22 -8.45
N PHE A 44 7.96 6.48 -7.19
CA PHE A 44 8.55 5.78 -6.05
C PHE A 44 8.35 4.27 -6.14
N LEU A 45 7.15 3.78 -6.47
CA LEU A 45 6.87 2.35 -6.59
C LEU A 45 7.68 1.71 -7.73
N ILE A 46 7.76 2.40 -8.88
CA ILE A 46 8.57 1.96 -10.02
C ILE A 46 10.05 1.88 -9.64
N ARG A 47 10.57 2.89 -8.93
CA ARG A 47 11.97 2.89 -8.45
C ARG A 47 12.26 1.71 -7.54
N ARG A 48 11.31 1.26 -6.71
CA ARG A 48 11.53 0.08 -5.86
C ARG A 48 11.61 -1.22 -6.66
N ALA A 49 10.78 -1.38 -7.69
CA ALA A 49 10.88 -2.51 -8.60
C ALA A 49 12.23 -2.53 -9.34
N LYS A 50 12.65 -1.36 -9.85
CA LYS A 50 13.94 -1.14 -10.53
C LYS A 50 15.13 -1.50 -9.64
N ASN A 51 15.03 -1.21 -8.34
CA ASN A 51 16.09 -1.47 -7.36
C ASN A 51 15.99 -2.87 -6.71
N GLY A 52 15.34 -3.82 -7.38
CA GLY A 52 15.46 -5.24 -7.05
C GLY A 52 14.34 -5.82 -6.18
N ALA A 53 13.34 -5.07 -5.76
CA ALA A 53 12.19 -5.67 -5.05
C ALA A 53 11.47 -6.66 -5.97
N ALA A 54 11.20 -7.88 -5.50
CA ALA A 54 10.43 -8.86 -6.26
C ALA A 54 8.93 -8.58 -6.22
N ILE A 55 8.42 -8.04 -5.11
CA ILE A 55 7.02 -7.64 -4.94
C ILE A 55 6.95 -6.15 -4.64
N VAL A 56 6.03 -5.45 -5.29
CA VAL A 56 5.68 -4.06 -4.98
C VAL A 56 4.18 -3.98 -4.72
N TYR A 57 3.82 -3.65 -3.48
CA TYR A 57 2.43 -3.37 -3.14
C TYR A 57 2.08 -1.92 -3.46
N THR A 58 0.84 -1.66 -3.88
CA THR A 58 0.28 -0.31 -3.94
C THR A 58 0.11 0.28 -2.54
N GLU A 59 -0.21 1.57 -2.45
CA GLU A 59 -0.89 2.09 -1.26
C GLU A 59 -2.28 1.45 -1.10
N ALA A 60 -2.94 1.72 0.03
CA ALA A 60 -4.31 1.28 0.26
C ALA A 60 -5.25 1.91 -0.79
N ILE A 61 -5.86 1.05 -1.61
CA ILE A 61 -6.92 1.41 -2.55
C ILE A 61 -8.25 1.08 -1.87
N ILE A 62 -9.03 2.12 -1.59
CA ILE A 62 -10.30 1.97 -0.87
C ILE A 62 -11.42 1.52 -1.80
N THR A 63 -12.41 0.85 -1.22
CA THR A 63 -13.63 0.48 -1.94
C THR A 63 -14.51 1.70 -2.21
N ASP A 64 -15.59 1.51 -2.95
CA ASP A 64 -16.52 2.57 -3.37
C ASP A 64 -17.28 3.23 -2.22
N TYR A 65 -17.61 2.47 -1.17
CA TYR A 65 -18.24 3.00 0.03
C TYR A 65 -17.45 4.13 0.67
N GLU A 66 -18.12 5.26 0.93
CA GLU A 66 -17.52 6.40 1.65
C GLU A 66 -17.03 5.99 3.05
N SER A 67 -17.77 5.09 3.72
CA SER A 67 -17.41 4.50 5.02
C SER A 67 -16.17 3.60 5.00
N ALA A 68 -15.58 3.31 3.84
CA ALA A 68 -14.36 2.51 3.73
C ALA A 68 -13.09 3.33 3.92
N GLN A 69 -13.18 4.65 3.81
CA GLN A 69 -12.06 5.56 3.87
C GLN A 69 -11.64 5.83 5.33
N GLY A 70 -10.38 5.55 5.65
CA GLY A 70 -9.80 5.80 6.96
C GLY A 70 -8.84 6.98 7.02
N TYR A 71 -8.43 7.51 5.86
CA TYR A 71 -7.53 8.65 5.78
C TYR A 71 -7.96 9.59 4.66
N PRO A 72 -7.77 10.91 4.80
CA PRO A 72 -7.91 11.81 3.66
C PRO A 72 -6.89 11.44 2.58
N GLY A 73 -7.28 11.62 1.33
CA GLY A 73 -6.40 11.43 0.18
C GLY A 73 -5.94 10.00 -0.08
N GLN A 74 -6.80 9.00 0.19
CA GLN A 74 -6.57 7.62 -0.23
C GLN A 74 -6.93 7.42 -1.72
N ALA A 75 -6.21 6.51 -2.36
CA ALA A 75 -6.43 6.15 -3.75
C ALA A 75 -7.72 5.34 -3.94
N ARG A 76 -8.34 5.46 -5.12
CA ARG A 76 -9.48 4.66 -5.57
C ARG A 76 -9.20 4.09 -6.97
N LEU A 77 -9.94 3.04 -7.34
CA LEU A 77 -9.95 2.45 -8.69
C LEU A 77 -11.38 2.21 -9.16
N LEU A 78 -12.18 3.27 -9.15
CA LEU A 78 -13.61 3.28 -9.46
C LEU A 78 -13.91 3.95 -10.80
N THR A 79 -12.99 4.78 -11.29
CA THR A 79 -13.14 5.48 -12.57
C THR A 79 -12.10 5.01 -13.57
N GLN A 80 -12.43 5.13 -14.87
CA GLN A 80 -11.49 4.79 -15.93
C GLN A 80 -10.20 5.62 -15.83
N ARG A 81 -10.32 6.92 -15.49
CA ARG A 81 -9.16 7.80 -15.29
C ARG A 81 -8.20 7.29 -14.21
N GLN A 82 -8.71 6.73 -13.12
CA GLN A 82 -7.88 6.12 -12.08
C GLN A 82 -7.18 4.85 -12.60
N ILE A 83 -7.89 4.01 -13.34
CA ILE A 83 -7.33 2.80 -13.97
C ILE A 83 -6.21 3.18 -14.95
N ASP A 84 -6.44 4.18 -15.79
CA ASP A 84 -5.50 4.65 -16.80
C ASP A 84 -4.22 5.23 -16.15
N ALA A 85 -4.33 5.86 -14.99
CA ALA A 85 -3.18 6.34 -14.22
C ALA A 85 -2.32 5.19 -13.66
N TRP A 86 -2.94 4.07 -13.25
CA TRP A 86 -2.25 2.92 -12.67
C TRP A 86 -1.69 1.93 -13.71
N GLN A 87 -2.32 1.79 -14.88
CA GLN A 87 -1.86 0.90 -15.95
C GLN A 87 -0.37 1.05 -16.31
N PRO A 88 0.16 2.26 -16.60
CA PRO A 88 1.57 2.42 -16.94
C PRO A 88 2.50 2.08 -15.78
N VAL A 89 2.07 2.31 -14.54
CA VAL A 89 2.83 1.98 -13.32
C VAL A 89 2.95 0.47 -13.14
N VAL A 90 1.84 -0.27 -13.27
CA VAL A 90 1.84 -1.74 -13.21
C VAL A 90 2.70 -2.32 -14.33
N LYS A 91 2.60 -1.79 -15.55
CA LYS A 91 3.45 -2.21 -16.68
C LYS A 91 4.93 -1.96 -16.38
N ALA A 92 5.28 -0.79 -15.86
CA ALA A 92 6.66 -0.44 -15.51
C ALA A 92 7.23 -1.36 -14.42
N ILE A 93 6.46 -1.69 -13.38
CA ILE A 93 6.86 -2.64 -12.32
C ILE A 93 7.11 -4.03 -12.93
N ARG A 94 6.18 -4.52 -13.75
CA ARG A 94 6.30 -5.85 -14.40
C ARG A 94 7.50 -5.95 -15.33
N ASN A 95 7.82 -4.87 -16.05
CA ASN A 95 8.99 -4.81 -16.92
C ASN A 95 10.32 -4.92 -16.14
N GLN A 96 10.34 -4.68 -14.83
CA GLN A 96 11.52 -4.90 -13.97
C GLN A 96 11.61 -6.34 -13.43
N GLY A 97 10.75 -7.26 -13.89
CA GLY A 97 10.67 -8.63 -13.36
C GLY A 97 10.10 -8.69 -11.94
N SER A 98 9.29 -7.69 -11.57
CA SER A 98 8.62 -7.60 -10.27
C SER A 98 7.12 -7.81 -10.41
N VAL A 99 6.47 -8.26 -9.35
CA VAL A 99 5.02 -8.40 -9.27
C VAL A 99 4.43 -7.15 -8.60
N ALA A 100 3.46 -6.52 -9.26
CA ALA A 100 2.64 -5.46 -8.65
C ALA A 100 1.42 -6.09 -7.98
N ILE A 101 1.17 -5.75 -6.70
CA ILE A 101 0.02 -6.25 -5.94
C ILE A 101 -0.80 -5.07 -5.43
N MET A 102 -2.11 -5.08 -5.71
CA MET A 102 -3.02 -4.07 -5.18
C MET A 102 -3.46 -4.42 -3.76
N GLN A 103 -3.29 -3.48 -2.82
CA GLN A 103 -3.87 -3.58 -1.48
C GLN A 103 -5.30 -3.00 -1.48
N MET A 104 -6.31 -3.86 -1.49
CA MET A 104 -7.69 -3.45 -1.21
C MET A 104 -7.86 -3.19 0.28
N PHE A 105 -8.51 -2.09 0.64
CA PHE A 105 -8.60 -1.65 2.03
C PHE A 105 -9.98 -1.10 2.40
N HIS A 106 -10.41 -1.41 3.62
CA HIS A 106 -11.55 -0.79 4.31
C HIS A 106 -11.10 -0.50 5.75
N CYS A 107 -11.28 0.73 6.23
CA CYS A 107 -10.83 1.14 7.57
C CYS A 107 -11.61 0.45 8.70
N GLY A 108 -12.86 0.12 8.44
CA GLY A 108 -13.78 -0.43 9.45
C GLY A 108 -14.20 0.69 10.40
N GLN A 109 -14.35 0.37 11.68
CA GLN A 109 -14.77 1.35 12.68
C GLN A 109 -13.69 2.37 13.04
N ILE A 110 -12.42 2.15 12.67
CA ILE A 110 -11.32 3.06 13.00
C ILE A 110 -10.95 3.86 11.76
N TYR A 111 -11.58 5.03 11.62
CA TYR A 111 -11.44 5.90 10.44
C TYR A 111 -11.02 7.34 10.78
N ASP A 112 -10.94 7.66 12.06
CA ASP A 112 -10.40 8.90 12.60
C ASP A 112 -9.86 8.67 14.03
N ARG A 113 -9.38 9.72 14.67
CA ARG A 113 -8.85 9.63 16.04
C ARG A 113 -9.94 9.32 17.07
N ALA A 114 -11.10 9.93 16.94
CA ALA A 114 -12.18 9.76 17.93
C ALA A 114 -12.70 8.32 17.93
N SER A 115 -12.88 7.74 16.76
CA SER A 115 -13.27 6.35 16.57
C SER A 115 -12.17 5.37 16.99
N ALA A 116 -10.90 5.73 16.80
CA ALA A 116 -9.78 4.96 17.36
C ALA A 116 -9.79 4.96 18.90
N GLU A 117 -9.92 6.14 19.51
CA GLU A 117 -9.99 6.30 20.97
C GLU A 117 -11.20 5.56 21.56
N ASP A 118 -12.34 5.58 20.86
CA ASP A 118 -13.54 4.85 21.28
C ASP A 118 -13.36 3.33 21.17
N ALA A 119 -12.83 2.85 20.04
CA ALA A 119 -12.53 1.44 19.85
C ALA A 119 -11.54 0.90 20.89
N LEU A 120 -10.58 1.73 21.33
CA LEU A 120 -9.59 1.35 22.35
C LEU A 120 -10.19 1.12 23.74
N LYS A 121 -11.34 1.72 24.07
CA LYS A 121 -11.99 1.54 25.38
C LYS A 121 -12.45 0.11 25.62
N SER A 122 -12.73 -0.62 24.56
CA SER A 122 -13.21 -2.02 24.59
C SER A 122 -12.24 -2.99 23.90
N ALA A 123 -11.02 -2.56 23.60
CA ALA A 123 -10.07 -3.34 22.81
C ALA A 123 -9.13 -4.21 23.65
N ASP A 124 -8.89 -5.44 23.19
CA ASP A 124 -7.74 -6.24 23.62
C ASP A 124 -6.43 -5.76 22.94
N ILE A 125 -5.27 -6.09 23.53
CA ILE A 125 -3.89 -5.62 23.19
C ILE A 125 -3.58 -5.51 21.68
N ALA A 126 -4.17 -6.35 20.85
CA ALA A 126 -3.94 -6.43 19.40
C ALA A 126 -4.36 -5.18 18.60
N LEU A 127 -5.25 -4.33 19.13
CA LEU A 127 -5.71 -3.10 18.46
C LEU A 127 -4.83 -1.87 18.73
N SER A 128 -3.95 -1.92 19.76
CA SER A 128 -3.10 -0.79 20.14
C SER A 128 -2.14 -0.35 19.01
N GLY A 129 -1.65 -1.31 18.21
CA GLY A 129 -0.68 -1.06 17.14
C GLY A 129 -1.19 -0.21 15.98
N LYS A 130 -2.50 -0.24 15.67
CA LYS A 130 -3.10 0.66 14.67
C LYS A 130 -3.28 2.09 15.20
N SER A 131 -3.51 2.25 16.51
CA SER A 131 -3.65 3.58 17.13
C SER A 131 -2.32 4.33 17.28
N ILE A 132 -1.21 3.60 17.43
CA ILE A 132 0.15 4.18 17.46
C ILE A 132 0.46 4.94 16.15
N LEU A 133 -0.13 4.55 15.02
CA LEU A 133 0.01 5.22 13.73
C LEU A 133 -0.82 6.52 13.61
N LEU A 134 -1.70 6.82 14.56
CA LEU A 134 -2.52 8.04 14.61
C LEU A 134 -1.90 9.13 15.51
N ASN A 135 -0.66 8.95 15.96
CA ASN A 135 0.01 9.87 16.87
C ASN A 135 0.55 11.11 16.12
N PRO A 136 0.10 12.34 16.47
CA PRO A 136 0.53 13.57 15.81
C PRO A 136 1.97 14.04 16.14
N HIS A 137 2.72 13.34 17.01
CA HIS A 137 4.04 13.77 17.49
C HIS A 137 5.26 13.08 16.85
N TRP A 138 5.14 12.41 15.70
CA TRP A 138 6.27 11.67 15.08
C TRP A 138 6.97 12.42 13.92
N VAL A 139 7.02 13.75 13.99
CA VAL A 139 8.02 14.53 13.26
C VAL A 139 8.75 15.42 14.25
N GLU A 140 9.88 14.94 14.74
CA GLU A 140 11.06 15.76 15.03
C GLU A 140 12.09 15.52 13.92
#